data_AF-A0AAW9A761-F1
#
_entry.id   AF-A0AAW9A761-F1
#
_cell.length_a   1.000
_cell.length_b   1.000
_cell.length_c   1.000
_cell.angle_alpha   90.00
_cell.angle_beta   90.00
_cell.angle_gamma   90.00
#
_symmetry.space_group_name_H-M   'P 1'
#
loop_
_entity.id
_entity.type
_entity.pdbx_description
1 polymer ?
#
loop_
_entity_poly.entity_id
_entity_poly.type
_entity_poly.pdbx_seq_one_letter_code
_entity_poly.pdbx_strand_id
1 'polypeptide(L)'
;MSDLNGNENDQLEIFFINKELPRNHYSILIQPIEYGLEFREEQIEQKNILEDGNESIYTTTVFLGFNLLVFEKDGWQYILSIDKRNSDIVTKEVLLQIANSIK
;
A
#
# COMPACT_ATOMS: atom_id res chain seq x y z
N MET A 1 -15.97 -21.59 -10.07
CA MET A 1 -15.85 -20.59 -11.15
C MET A 1 -15.28 -19.37 -10.48
N SER A 2 -14.04 -18.97 -10.79
CA SER A 2 -13.61 -17.60 -10.50
C SER A 2 -14.15 -16.75 -11.64
N ASP A 3 -14.98 -15.77 -11.36
CA ASP A 3 -15.12 -14.70 -12.34
C ASP A 3 -13.78 -13.96 -12.37
N LEU A 4 -13.36 -13.52 -13.56
CA LEU A 4 -12.18 -12.66 -13.71
C LEU A 4 -12.55 -11.19 -13.47
N ASN A 5 -13.76 -10.94 -12.96
CA ASN A 5 -14.36 -9.62 -12.92
C ASN A 5 -14.17 -8.95 -11.56
N GLY A 6 -13.81 -9.67 -10.50
CA GLY A 6 -13.45 -9.08 -9.20
C GLY A 6 -14.64 -8.36 -8.57
N ASN A 7 -15.31 -8.97 -7.60
CA ASN A 7 -16.34 -8.27 -6.83
C ASN A 7 -15.74 -7.51 -5.63
N GLU A 8 -16.53 -6.66 -4.97
CA GLU A 8 -16.13 -5.87 -3.79
C GLU A 8 -15.45 -6.68 -2.67
N ASN A 9 -15.67 -7.99 -2.60
CA ASN A 9 -15.11 -8.89 -1.58
C ASN A 9 -13.84 -9.62 -2.05
N ASP A 10 -13.40 -9.42 -3.30
CA ASP A 10 -12.21 -10.07 -3.84
C ASP A 10 -10.96 -9.27 -3.47
N GLN A 11 -10.67 -9.18 -2.18
CA GLN A 11 -9.49 -8.53 -1.62
C GLN A 11 -8.60 -9.53 -0.88
N LEU A 12 -7.28 -9.32 -0.98
CA LEU A 12 -6.29 -10.02 -0.16
C LEU A 12 -5.67 -9.04 0.82
N GLU A 13 -5.80 -9.37 2.10
CA GLU A 13 -5.21 -8.59 3.18
C GLU A 13 -4.22 -9.44 3.97
N ILE A 14 -2.99 -8.93 4.10
CA ILE A 14 -1.92 -9.57 4.86
C ILE A 14 -1.48 -8.62 5.97
N PHE A 15 -1.59 -9.09 7.21
CA PHE A 15 -1.17 -8.34 8.40
C PHE A 15 0.00 -9.00 9.10
N PHE A 16 1.03 -8.23 9.37
CA PHE A 16 2.16 -8.63 10.20
C PHE A 16 2.20 -7.78 11.46
N ILE A 17 1.88 -8.39 12.59
CA ILE A 17 1.95 -7.75 13.91
C ILE A 17 3.04 -8.45 14.69
N ASN A 18 4.05 -7.70 15.12
CA ASN A 18 5.06 -8.25 16.02
C ASN A 18 4.44 -8.48 17.41
N LYS A 19 4.55 -9.71 17.92
CA LYS A 19 3.95 -10.11 19.20
C LYS A 19 4.49 -9.34 20.41
N GLU A 20 5.79 -9.05 20.42
CA GLU A 20 6.46 -8.37 21.54
C GLU A 20 6.37 -6.84 21.42
N LEU A 21 6.27 -6.34 20.19
CA LEU A 21 6.14 -4.91 19.88
C LEU A 21 4.92 -4.68 18.96
N PRO A 22 3.68 -4.69 19.47
CA PRO A 22 2.47 -4.57 18.65
C PRO A 22 2.39 -3.29 17.81
N ARG A 23 3.17 -2.25 18.17
CA ARG A 23 3.33 -1.04 17.36
C ARG A 23 4.02 -1.31 16.02
N ASN A 24 4.84 -2.37 15.93
CA ASN A 24 5.46 -2.83 14.69
C ASN A 24 4.41 -3.62 13.92
N HIS A 25 3.57 -2.86 13.24
CA HIS A 25 2.48 -3.36 12.42
C HIS A 25 2.70 -2.89 10.97
N TYR A 26 2.68 -3.86 10.07
CA TYR A 26 2.74 -3.67 8.64
C TYR A 26 1.59 -4.42 7.98
N SER A 27 1.00 -3.85 6.94
CA SER A 27 -0.01 -4.52 6.14
C SER A 27 0.19 -4.33 4.65
N ILE A 28 -0.29 -5.32 3.90
CA ILE A 28 -0.48 -5.25 2.45
C ILE A 28 -1.96 -5.53 2.19
N LEU A 29 -2.63 -4.58 1.58
CA LEU A 29 -3.97 -4.77 1.03
C LEU A 29 -3.89 -4.74 -0.49
N ILE A 30 -4.49 -5.73 -1.14
CA ILE A 30 -4.56 -5.87 -2.59
C ILE A 30 -6.03 -5.98 -2.97
N GLN A 31 -6.52 -5.07 -3.81
CA GLN A 31 -7.92 -4.98 -4.19
C GLN A 31 -8.09 -4.54 -5.66
N PRO A 32 -9.22 -4.83 -6.33
CA PRO A 32 -9.44 -4.38 -7.70
C PRO A 32 -9.41 -2.84 -7.78
N ILE A 33 -8.83 -2.28 -8.84
CA ILE A 33 -8.67 -0.82 -8.98
C ILE A 33 -10.01 -0.09 -8.95
N GLU A 34 -11.09 -0.69 -9.45
CA GLU A 34 -12.43 -0.09 -9.45
C GLU A 34 -13.00 0.18 -8.04
N TYR A 35 -12.48 -0.51 -7.02
CA TYR A 35 -12.82 -0.29 -5.60
C TYR A 35 -11.64 0.32 -4.82
N GLY A 36 -10.61 0.78 -5.54
CA GLY A 36 -9.40 1.36 -5.01
C GLY A 36 -9.61 2.69 -4.27
N LEU A 37 -8.59 3.10 -3.51
CA LEU A 37 -8.48 4.45 -3.00
C LEU A 37 -8.24 5.44 -4.14
N GLU A 38 -9.02 6.51 -4.15
CA GLU A 38 -8.76 7.69 -4.98
C GLU A 38 -8.04 8.76 -4.14
N PHE A 39 -7.05 9.41 -4.74
CA PHE A 39 -6.26 10.45 -4.08
C PHE A 39 -6.51 11.81 -4.72
N ARG A 40 -6.82 12.81 -3.88
CA ARG A 40 -6.74 14.22 -4.28
C ARG A 40 -5.30 14.71 -4.19
N GLU A 41 -4.92 15.69 -5.00
CA GLU A 41 -3.54 16.19 -5.06
C GLU A 41 -3.03 16.67 -3.69
N GLU A 42 -3.88 17.25 -2.84
CA GLU A 42 -3.49 17.67 -1.49
C GLU A 42 -3.19 16.51 -0.52
N GLN A 43 -3.59 15.29 -0.87
CA GLN A 43 -3.34 14.08 -0.10
C GLN A 43 -2.05 13.38 -0.55
N ILE A 44 -1.46 13.79 -1.67
CA ILE A 44 -0.26 13.19 -2.25
C ILE A 44 0.96 13.97 -1.77
N GLU A 45 1.80 13.31 -0.97
CA GLU A 45 3.05 13.92 -0.52
C GLU A 45 4.16 13.71 -1.55
N GLN A 46 4.18 12.55 -2.20
CA GLN A 46 5.17 12.23 -3.21
C GLN A 46 4.65 11.21 -4.23
N LYS A 47 4.98 11.41 -5.50
CA LYS A 47 4.86 10.42 -6.57
C LYS A 47 6.25 9.83 -6.88
N ASN A 48 6.35 8.52 -7.11
CA ASN A 48 7.60 7.84 -7.48
C ASN A 48 7.34 6.84 -8.62
N ILE A 49 8.32 6.64 -9.49
CA ILE A 49 8.26 5.61 -10.53
C ILE A 49 8.92 4.32 -9.99
N LEU A 50 8.18 3.22 -10.05
CA LEU A 50 8.65 1.88 -9.70
C LEU A 50 9.54 1.30 -10.80
N GLU A 51 10.25 0.21 -10.50
CA GLU A 51 11.19 -0.42 -11.45
C GLU A 51 10.50 -0.98 -12.71
N ASP A 52 9.22 -1.32 -12.61
CA ASP A 52 8.39 -1.75 -13.75
C ASP A 52 7.77 -0.59 -14.55
N GLY A 53 8.02 0.65 -14.13
CA GLY A 53 7.51 1.87 -14.75
C GLY A 53 6.17 2.37 -14.21
N ASN A 54 5.51 1.62 -13.33
CA ASN A 54 4.26 2.05 -12.70
C ASN A 54 4.52 3.21 -11.73
N GLU A 55 3.53 4.10 -11.57
CA GLU A 55 3.59 5.17 -10.57
C GLU A 55 3.14 4.66 -9.20
N SER A 56 3.78 5.16 -8.15
CA SER A 56 3.37 4.98 -6.76
C SER A 56 3.18 6.32 -6.07
N ILE A 57 2.19 6.38 -5.18
CA ILE A 57 1.87 7.52 -4.33
C ILE A 57 2.30 7.20 -2.91
N TYR A 58 3.04 8.11 -2.29
CA TYR A 58 3.30 8.11 -0.87
C TYR A 58 2.46 9.17 -0.18
N THR A 59 1.80 8.79 0.92
CA THR A 59 0.98 9.69 1.73
C THR A 59 1.02 9.31 3.20
N THR A 60 0.98 10.29 4.08
CA THR A 60 0.79 10.08 5.51
C THR A 60 -0.56 10.59 6.01
N THR A 61 -1.38 11.24 5.18
CA THR A 61 -2.57 11.96 5.66
C THR A 61 -3.89 11.21 5.47
N VAL A 62 -3.91 10.21 4.59
CA VAL A 62 -5.15 9.49 4.21
C VAL A 62 -5.64 8.56 5.32
N PHE A 63 -4.74 7.83 5.99
CA PHE A 63 -5.10 6.96 7.12
C PHE A 63 -4.44 7.43 8.40
N LEU A 64 -5.26 7.74 9.40
CA LEU A 64 -4.76 8.19 10.70
C LEU A 64 -3.90 7.10 11.33
N GLY A 65 -2.66 7.46 11.67
CA GLY A 65 -1.71 6.54 12.30
C GLY A 65 -0.89 5.70 11.33
N PHE A 66 -1.09 5.82 10.01
CA PHE A 66 -0.34 5.05 9.02
C PHE A 66 0.29 5.92 7.94
N ASN A 67 1.45 5.49 7.46
CA ASN A 67 2.03 5.95 6.20
C ASN A 67 1.73 4.90 5.14
N LEU A 68 1.33 5.36 3.97
CA LEU A 68 0.98 4.49 2.86
C LEU A 68 1.94 4.69 1.69
N LEU A 69 2.25 3.59 1.03
CA LEU A 69 2.69 3.58 -0.36
C LEU A 69 1.62 2.83 -1.17
N VAL A 70 1.02 3.50 -2.15
CA VAL A 70 -0.05 2.96 -2.98
C VAL A 70 0.37 2.97 -4.44
N PHE A 71 0.15 1.85 -5.14
CA PHE A 71 0.47 1.74 -6.56
C PHE A 71 -0.50 0.77 -7.24
N GLU A 72 -0.60 0.88 -8.56
CA GLU A 72 -1.48 0.05 -9.38
C GLU A 72 -0.65 -0.82 -10.32
N LYS A 73 -1.04 -2.09 -10.45
CA LYS A 73 -0.38 -3.05 -11.32
C LYS A 73 -1.37 -4.13 -11.75
N ASP A 74 -1.42 -4.40 -13.05
CA ASP A 74 -2.21 -5.49 -13.67
C ASP A 74 -3.70 -5.52 -13.27
N GLY A 75 -4.32 -4.35 -13.09
CA GLY A 75 -5.74 -4.24 -12.72
C GLY A 75 -6.00 -4.22 -11.20
N TRP A 76 -4.95 -4.27 -10.39
CA TRP A 76 -5.02 -4.28 -8.92
C TRP A 76 -4.36 -3.05 -8.30
N GLN A 77 -4.95 -2.53 -7.23
CA GLN A 77 -4.34 -1.53 -6.38
C GLN A 77 -3.72 -2.20 -5.15
N TYR A 78 -2.46 -1.87 -4.90
CA TYR A 78 -1.66 -2.35 -3.77
C TYR A 78 -1.50 -1.21 -2.79
N ILE A 79 -1.86 -1.44 -1.52
CA ILE A 79 -1.74 -0.48 -0.44
C ILE A 79 -0.80 -1.09 0.60
N LEU A 80 0.44 -0.59 0.64
CA LEU A 80 1.40 -0.93 1.68
C LEU A 80 1.25 0.06 2.81
N SER A 81 0.95 -0.42 4.01
CA SER A 81 0.68 0.42 5.17
C SER A 81 1.64 0.11 6.30
N ILE A 82 2.15 1.16 6.93
CA ILE A 82 2.96 1.03 8.14
C ILE A 82 2.56 2.04 9.20
N ASP A 83 2.53 1.58 10.45
CA ASP A 83 2.31 2.45 11.59
C ASP A 83 3.33 3.59 11.63
N LYS A 84 2.84 4.83 11.67
CA LYS A 84 3.61 6.08 11.69
C LYS A 84 4.70 6.10 12.76
N ARG A 85 4.50 5.41 13.87
CA ARG A 85 5.47 5.34 14.96
C ARG A 85 6.74 4.59 14.58
N ASN A 86 6.74 3.89 13.45
CA ASN A 86 7.91 3.19 12.90
C ASN A 86 8.49 3.87 11.65
N SER A 87 8.08 5.10 11.33
CA SER A 87 8.57 5.81 10.13
C SER A 87 10.10 5.97 10.11
N ASP A 88 10.73 6.00 11.28
CA ASP A 88 12.19 6.10 11.42
C ASP A 88 12.91 4.77 11.15
N ILE A 89 12.20 3.64 11.26
CA ILE A 89 12.75 2.29 11.10
C ILE A 89 12.45 1.75 9.70
N VAL A 90 11.22 1.93 9.25
CA VAL A 90 10.75 1.55 7.94
C VAL A 90 10.38 2.83 7.21
N THR A 91 11.36 3.33 6.47
CA THR A 91 11.21 4.54 5.69
C THR A 91 10.40 4.26 4.42
N LYS A 92 9.99 5.32 3.73
CA LYS A 92 9.39 5.23 2.39
C LYS A 92 10.25 4.40 1.44
N GLU A 93 11.57 4.49 1.52
CA GLU A 93 12.50 3.73 0.66
C GLU A 93 12.35 2.22 0.87
N VAL A 94 12.08 1.77 2.10
CA VAL A 94 11.79 0.35 2.38
C VAL A 94 10.46 -0.06 1.75
N LEU A 95 9.42 0.79 1.81
CA LEU A 95 8.15 0.52 1.13
C LEU A 95 8.33 0.42 -0.39
N LEU A 96 9.15 1.29 -0.99
CA LEU A 96 9.46 1.23 -2.43
C LEU A 96 10.19 -0.07 -2.80
N GLN A 97 11.14 -0.53 -1.97
CA GLN A 97 11.81 -1.82 -2.17
C GLN A 97 10.82 -2.99 -2.12
N ILE A 98 9.86 -2.96 -1.19
CA ILE A 98 8.83 -3.99 -1.11
C ILE A 98 7.93 -3.93 -2.36
N ALA A 99 7.50 -2.75 -2.79
CA ALA A 99 6.72 -2.58 -4.01
C ALA A 99 7.43 -3.17 -5.24
N ASN A 100 8.72 -2.84 -5.44
CA ASN A 100 9.52 -3.39 -6.54
C ASN A 100 9.75 -4.91 -6.44
N SER A 101 9.59 -5.52 -5.27
CA SER A 101 9.73 -6.97 -5.08
C SER A 101 8.49 -7.77 -5.48
N ILE A 102 7.33 -7.11 -5.66
CA ILE A 102 6.07 -7.73 -6.05
C ILE A 102 6.07 -7.96 -7.57
N LYS A 103 6.16 -9.23 -7.97
CA LYS A 103 6.28 -9.64 -9.37
C LYS A 103 4.95 -9.84 -10.05
#